data_AF-A0A427XT30-F1
#
_entry.id   AF-A0A427XT30-F1
#
_cell.length_a   1.000
_cell.length_b   1.000
_cell.length_c   1.000
_cell.angle_alpha   90.00
_cell.angle_beta   90.00
_cell.angle_gamma   90.00
#
_symmetry.space_group_name_H-M   'P 1'
#
loop_
_entity.id
_entity.type
_entity.pdbx_description
1 polymer ?
#
loop_
_entity_poly.entity_id
_entity_poly.type
_entity_poly.pdbx_seq_one_letter_code
_entity_poly.pdbx_strand_id
1 'polypeptide(L)'
;MAALIKQPHAWQHTIGSAFAEDLPELGLATIDGLVEASHIPAQQHIFILLYLVLEPPQAQVDTAPHALTLLYRLLDIHEASTLTPLIPSRSSSWATWWANWQPEGKLERRVRRRVEECKHDGIWPLIWAREPRESKPSTRGTSRDKSRANSKANSSEEDEDEEMEEEEEEEEVVAEKVVSDRGWEVLEWLVALWEKDAVTSASGRSEAMVAQLGGPPKHDIPRDNADVPLAIIRQAFDDSGPSSFADTLRHRSSATSLLALLIGVATPPLAPFHQASLVFSLVQLLRTATTPLVAAFKTLPWQAHAHVFAHALEDAAGVRAKNEKARNTSRARRGGQVEQKGWEKGPWSPPTPEYALDLVALPPADRSDETAERMGLLGASLVMRLVANVSDGSGWERAGEDEYLDGVSESKVLCATLKVAARAAWATPAASPPPLVPSSQSP
;
A
#
# COMPACT_ATOMS: atom_id res chain seq x y z
N MET A 1 3.24 -17.09 -29.15
CA MET A 1 3.11 -17.48 -27.74
C MET A 1 3.22 -18.99 -27.67
N ALA A 2 4.26 -19.52 -27.02
CA ALA A 2 4.30 -20.94 -26.70
C ALA A 2 3.15 -21.25 -25.74
N ALA A 3 2.40 -22.32 -25.99
CA ALA A 3 1.29 -22.70 -25.11
C ALA A 3 1.85 -22.99 -23.70
N LEU A 4 1.31 -22.31 -22.70
CA LEU A 4 1.73 -22.48 -21.33
C LEU A 4 1.31 -23.89 -20.86
N ILE A 5 2.27 -24.78 -20.63
CA ILE A 5 2.00 -26.15 -20.23
C ILE A 5 1.82 -26.15 -18.71
N LYS A 6 0.60 -26.44 -18.25
CA LYS A 6 0.36 -26.70 -16.83
C LYS A 6 1.30 -27.80 -16.36
N GLN A 7 1.91 -27.59 -15.19
CA GLN A 7 2.89 -28.50 -14.60
C GLN A 7 2.44 -29.96 -14.72
N PRO A 8 3.28 -30.88 -15.25
CA PRO A 8 2.95 -32.30 -15.32
C PRO A 8 2.58 -32.84 -13.93
N HIS A 9 1.54 -33.67 -13.85
CA HIS A 9 1.03 -34.24 -12.59
C HIS A 9 2.13 -34.96 -11.78
N ALA A 10 3.09 -35.59 -12.46
CA ALA A 10 4.23 -36.25 -11.83
C ALA A 10 5.09 -35.27 -10.99
N TRP A 11 5.28 -34.03 -11.45
CA TRP A 11 6.10 -33.05 -10.74
C TRP A 11 5.37 -32.44 -9.55
N GLN A 12 4.05 -32.27 -9.66
CA GLN A 12 3.23 -31.86 -8.54
C GLN A 12 3.35 -32.85 -7.39
N HIS A 13 3.36 -34.15 -7.70
CA HIS A 13 3.57 -35.19 -6.70
C HIS A 13 4.98 -35.16 -6.10
N THR A 14 6.03 -34.99 -6.91
CA THR A 14 7.43 -34.95 -6.41
C THR A 14 7.69 -33.76 -5.49
N ILE A 15 7.20 -32.57 -5.85
CA ILE A 15 7.34 -31.38 -5.00
C ILE A 15 6.44 -31.50 -3.77
N GLY A 16 5.19 -31.92 -3.98
CA GLY A 16 4.20 -32.12 -2.91
C GLY A 16 4.68 -33.11 -1.86
N SER A 17 5.27 -34.24 -2.25
CA SER A 17 5.77 -35.24 -1.30
C SER A 17 6.86 -34.70 -0.38
N ALA A 18 7.78 -33.87 -0.90
CA ALA A 18 8.82 -33.26 -0.07
C ALA A 18 8.23 -32.32 1.00
N PHE A 19 7.22 -31.53 0.64
CA PHE A 19 6.54 -30.65 1.61
C PHE A 19 5.59 -31.42 2.55
N ALA A 20 4.96 -32.50 2.09
CA ALA A 20 4.16 -33.40 2.90
C ALA A 20 5.01 -34.02 4.03
N GLU A 21 6.26 -34.36 3.72
CA GLU A 21 7.26 -34.90 4.64
C GLU A 21 7.96 -33.82 5.52
N ASP A 22 7.55 -32.54 5.43
CA ASP A 22 8.16 -31.42 6.19
C ASP A 22 9.66 -31.22 5.85
N LEU A 23 10.04 -31.48 4.59
CA LEU A 23 11.40 -31.33 4.04
C LEU A 23 11.48 -30.15 3.05
N PRO A 24 11.39 -28.89 3.52
CA PRO A 24 11.29 -27.74 2.63
C PRO A 24 12.55 -27.49 1.80
N GLU A 25 13.76 -27.79 2.28
CA GLU A 25 14.99 -27.66 1.48
C GLU A 25 14.95 -28.54 0.21
N LEU A 26 14.50 -29.80 0.34
CA LEU A 26 14.35 -30.71 -0.78
C LEU A 26 13.27 -30.21 -1.74
N GLY A 27 12.15 -29.72 -1.20
CA GLY A 27 11.08 -29.11 -1.99
C GLY A 27 11.54 -27.88 -2.77
N LEU A 28 12.29 -26.97 -2.12
CA LEU A 28 12.87 -25.78 -2.75
C LEU A 28 13.88 -26.14 -3.84
N ALA A 29 14.81 -27.06 -3.57
CA ALA A 29 15.78 -27.52 -4.57
C ALA A 29 15.09 -28.20 -5.78
N THR A 30 13.99 -28.93 -5.53
CA THR A 30 13.19 -29.55 -6.59
C THR A 30 12.47 -28.49 -7.42
N ILE A 31 11.87 -27.48 -6.79
CA ILE A 31 11.29 -26.34 -7.51
C ILE A 31 12.37 -25.65 -8.34
N ASP A 32 13.53 -25.33 -7.75
CA ASP A 32 14.64 -24.64 -8.43
C ASP A 32 15.13 -25.37 -9.69
N GLY A 33 15.22 -26.70 -9.61
CA GLY A 33 15.58 -27.55 -10.74
C GLY A 33 14.51 -27.63 -11.84
N LEU A 34 13.26 -27.28 -11.54
CA LEU A 34 12.12 -27.38 -12.45
C LEU A 34 11.60 -26.03 -12.96
N VAL A 35 12.05 -24.91 -12.39
CA VAL A 35 11.68 -23.56 -12.85
C VAL A 35 12.33 -23.27 -14.20
N GLU A 36 11.50 -23.32 -15.25
CA GLU A 36 11.87 -23.13 -16.65
C GLU A 36 10.84 -22.26 -17.37
N ALA A 37 11.19 -21.65 -18.51
CA ALA A 37 10.30 -20.75 -19.25
C ALA A 37 8.94 -21.38 -19.66
N SER A 38 8.89 -22.69 -19.87
CA SER A 38 7.67 -23.42 -20.27
C SER A 38 6.82 -23.93 -19.09
N HIS A 39 7.31 -23.83 -17.86
CA HIS A 39 6.74 -24.52 -16.69
C HIS A 39 6.52 -23.56 -15.53
N ILE A 40 5.26 -23.42 -15.10
CA ILE A 40 4.91 -22.61 -13.93
C ILE A 40 4.54 -23.53 -12.77
N PRO A 41 5.08 -23.31 -11.55
CA PRO A 41 4.69 -24.06 -10.37
C PRO A 41 3.17 -23.97 -10.11
N ALA A 42 2.61 -25.05 -9.54
CA ALA A 42 1.25 -25.00 -9.02
C ALA A 42 1.07 -23.90 -7.95
N GLN A 43 -0.16 -23.38 -7.84
CA GLN A 43 -0.51 -22.30 -6.90
C GLN A 43 -0.13 -22.63 -5.44
N GLN A 44 -0.32 -23.88 -5.00
CA GLN A 44 0.11 -24.34 -3.67
C GLN A 44 1.61 -24.12 -3.42
N HIS A 45 2.45 -24.28 -4.45
CA HIS A 45 3.90 -24.09 -4.32
C HIS A 45 4.23 -22.61 -4.15
N ILE A 46 3.53 -21.71 -4.86
CA ILE A 46 3.68 -20.26 -4.64
C ILE A 46 3.31 -19.88 -3.22
N PHE A 47 2.24 -20.46 -2.67
CA PHE A 47 1.83 -20.22 -1.28
C PHE A 47 2.85 -20.74 -0.27
N ILE A 48 3.42 -21.91 -0.52
CA ILE A 48 4.51 -22.46 0.29
C ILE A 48 5.73 -21.54 0.22
N LEU A 49 6.13 -21.06 -0.96
CA LEU A 49 7.26 -20.13 -1.10
C LEU A 49 7.02 -18.85 -0.28
N LEU A 50 5.84 -18.21 -0.42
CA LEU A 50 5.48 -17.02 0.36
C LEU A 50 5.52 -17.31 1.88
N TYR A 51 4.98 -18.44 2.30
CA TYR A 51 5.00 -18.86 3.70
C TYR A 51 6.42 -19.08 4.22
N LEU A 52 7.29 -19.72 3.45
CA LEU A 52 8.67 -20.02 3.86
C LEU A 52 9.55 -18.77 3.97
N VAL A 53 9.23 -17.69 3.23
CA VAL A 53 9.86 -16.37 3.44
C VAL A 53 9.44 -15.78 4.79
N LEU A 54 8.15 -15.86 5.12
CA LEU A 54 7.57 -15.24 6.31
C LEU A 54 7.86 -16.01 7.61
N GLU A 55 7.73 -17.33 7.56
CA GLU A 55 7.84 -18.25 8.70
C GLU A 55 8.80 -19.41 8.35
N PRO A 56 10.11 -19.15 8.12
CA PRO A 56 11.07 -20.21 7.84
C PRO A 56 11.22 -21.16 9.04
N PRO A 57 11.46 -22.47 8.80
CA PRO A 57 11.76 -23.41 9.88
C PRO A 57 12.99 -22.95 10.68
N GLN A 58 12.88 -22.88 12.01
CA GLN A 58 13.94 -22.36 12.88
C GLN A 58 15.30 -23.06 12.72
N ALA A 59 15.29 -24.33 12.31
CA ALA A 59 16.51 -25.11 12.11
C ALA A 59 17.23 -24.80 10.77
N GLN A 60 16.61 -24.05 9.86
CA GLN A 60 17.06 -23.90 8.48
C GLN A 60 17.13 -22.43 8.07
N VAL A 61 18.29 -21.81 8.33
CA VAL A 61 18.52 -20.37 8.11
C VAL A 61 18.40 -19.98 6.63
N ASP A 62 18.78 -20.87 5.71
CA ASP A 62 18.82 -20.58 4.27
C ASP A 62 17.45 -20.74 3.57
N THR A 63 16.43 -21.23 4.27
CA THR A 63 15.12 -21.52 3.67
C THR A 63 14.40 -20.26 3.17
N ALA A 64 14.38 -19.20 3.98
CA ALA A 64 13.75 -17.92 3.59
C ALA A 64 14.44 -17.26 2.37
N PRO A 65 15.76 -17.02 2.35
CA PRO A 65 16.41 -16.39 1.21
C PRO A 65 16.33 -17.24 -0.06
N HIS A 66 16.37 -18.57 0.04
CA HIS A 66 16.19 -19.46 -1.10
C HIS A 66 14.75 -19.37 -1.67
N ALA A 67 13.73 -19.40 -0.81
CA ALA A 67 12.34 -19.23 -1.24
C ALA A 67 12.11 -17.86 -1.91
N LEU A 68 12.67 -16.78 -1.37
CA LEU A 68 12.59 -15.45 -1.96
C LEU A 68 13.30 -15.38 -3.32
N THR A 69 14.48 -16.00 -3.44
CA THR A 69 15.23 -16.07 -4.70
C THR A 69 14.43 -16.80 -5.78
N LEU A 70 13.73 -17.88 -5.43
CA LEU A 70 12.84 -18.59 -6.35
C LEU A 70 11.67 -17.73 -6.81
N LEU A 71 11.06 -16.95 -5.91
CA LEU A 71 9.99 -16.01 -6.26
C LEU A 71 10.47 -14.96 -7.26
N TYR A 72 11.65 -14.37 -7.08
CA TYR A 72 12.23 -13.43 -8.05
C TYR A 72 12.61 -14.11 -9.37
N ARG A 73 13.19 -15.31 -9.33
CA ARG A 73 13.51 -16.08 -10.53
C ARG A 73 12.26 -16.40 -11.36
N LEU A 74 11.16 -16.78 -10.70
CA LEU A 74 9.86 -16.96 -11.35
C LEU A 74 9.36 -15.66 -11.98
N LEU A 75 9.49 -14.55 -11.26
CA LEU A 75 9.12 -13.23 -11.77
C LEU A 75 9.99 -12.83 -12.97
N ASP A 76 11.26 -13.18 -13.04
CA ASP A 76 12.12 -12.87 -14.19
C ASP A 76 11.73 -13.68 -15.43
N ILE A 77 11.46 -14.96 -15.25
CA ILE A 77 11.22 -15.91 -16.34
C ILE A 77 9.81 -15.79 -16.93
N HIS A 78 8.80 -15.54 -16.09
CA HIS A 78 7.40 -15.59 -16.51
C HIS A 78 6.75 -14.20 -16.64
N GLU A 79 5.72 -14.10 -17.47
CA GLU A 79 4.89 -12.89 -17.55
C GLU A 79 4.09 -12.71 -16.25
N ALA A 80 3.91 -11.47 -15.80
CA ALA A 80 3.16 -11.19 -14.58
C ALA A 80 1.71 -11.71 -14.64
N SER A 81 1.09 -11.63 -15.82
CA SER A 81 -0.26 -12.17 -16.12
C SER A 81 -0.42 -13.65 -15.77
N THR A 82 0.68 -14.42 -15.79
CA THR A 82 0.68 -15.85 -15.49
C THR A 82 0.89 -16.16 -14.00
N LEU A 83 1.56 -15.26 -13.27
CA LEU A 83 1.84 -15.39 -11.84
C LEU A 83 0.73 -14.78 -10.98
N THR A 84 0.10 -13.70 -11.44
CA THR A 84 -0.99 -13.01 -10.73
C THR A 84 -2.13 -13.94 -10.29
N PRO A 85 -2.61 -14.90 -11.09
CA PRO A 85 -3.66 -15.83 -10.65
C PRO A 85 -3.20 -16.78 -9.53
N LEU A 86 -1.89 -16.90 -9.30
CA LEU A 86 -1.29 -17.82 -8.33
C LEU A 86 -1.08 -17.20 -6.95
N ILE A 87 -1.30 -15.89 -6.77
CA ILE A 87 -1.26 -15.25 -5.44
C ILE A 87 -2.67 -15.17 -4.82
N PRO A 88 -2.80 -15.18 -3.48
CA PRO A 88 -4.06 -14.88 -2.81
C PRO A 88 -4.64 -13.53 -3.27
N SER A 89 -5.94 -13.46 -3.52
CA SER A 89 -6.63 -12.24 -3.97
C SER A 89 -8.05 -12.21 -3.45
N ARG A 90 -8.72 -11.05 -3.45
CA ARG A 90 -10.09 -10.93 -2.95
C ARG A 90 -11.16 -11.53 -3.88
N SER A 91 -10.76 -12.16 -4.99
CA SER A 91 -11.66 -12.68 -6.01
C SER A 91 -12.39 -13.95 -5.57
N SER A 92 -13.66 -14.07 -5.97
CA SER A 92 -14.47 -15.29 -5.77
C SER A 92 -13.89 -16.51 -6.48
N SER A 93 -13.11 -16.33 -7.56
CA SER A 93 -12.45 -17.42 -8.27
C SER A 93 -11.34 -18.08 -7.46
N TRP A 94 -10.72 -17.34 -6.55
CA TRP A 94 -9.73 -17.91 -5.65
C TRP A 94 -10.40 -18.78 -4.58
N ALA A 95 -11.62 -18.42 -4.15
CA ALA A 95 -12.39 -19.13 -3.13
C ALA A 95 -12.62 -20.62 -3.45
N THR A 96 -12.76 -20.96 -4.72
CA THR A 96 -13.01 -22.34 -5.14
C THR A 96 -11.75 -23.20 -5.16
N TRP A 97 -10.58 -22.67 -5.50
CA TRP A 97 -9.36 -23.47 -5.58
C TRP A 97 -8.82 -23.83 -4.19
N TRP A 98 -8.68 -22.85 -3.29
CA TRP A 98 -8.09 -23.13 -1.97
C TRP A 98 -9.00 -24.01 -1.11
N ALA A 99 -10.32 -23.93 -1.29
CA ALA A 99 -11.27 -24.81 -0.64
C ALA A 99 -11.03 -26.28 -1.01
N ASN A 100 -10.58 -26.54 -2.24
CA ASN A 100 -10.34 -27.88 -2.78
C ASN A 100 -8.93 -28.42 -2.49
N TRP A 101 -7.97 -27.58 -2.08
CA TRP A 101 -6.64 -28.06 -1.70
C TRP A 101 -6.71 -28.90 -0.42
N GLN A 102 -6.21 -30.12 -0.45
CA GLN A 102 -6.12 -31.02 0.70
C GLN A 102 -4.66 -31.10 1.17
N PRO A 103 -4.26 -30.39 2.23
CA PRO A 103 -2.88 -30.44 2.72
C PRO A 103 -2.62 -31.78 3.44
N GLU A 104 -1.58 -32.47 3.03
CA GLU A 104 -1.17 -33.77 3.59
C GLU A 104 -0.15 -33.57 4.73
N GLY A 105 0.75 -32.60 4.56
CA GLY A 105 1.84 -32.31 5.49
C GLY A 105 1.48 -31.41 6.68
N LYS A 106 2.39 -31.34 7.67
CA LYS A 106 2.32 -30.31 8.73
C LYS A 106 2.56 -28.92 8.16
N LEU A 107 3.57 -28.77 7.30
CA LEU A 107 3.88 -27.50 6.63
C LEU A 107 2.69 -27.00 5.82
N GLU A 108 2.13 -27.84 4.95
CA GLU A 108 1.00 -27.47 4.10
C GLU A 108 -0.24 -27.05 4.91
N ARG A 109 -0.50 -27.71 6.05
CA ARG A 109 -1.57 -27.29 6.97
C ARG A 109 -1.32 -25.92 7.60
N ARG A 110 -0.06 -25.59 7.94
CA ARG A 110 0.31 -24.25 8.44
C ARG A 110 0.15 -23.19 7.34
N VAL A 111 0.63 -23.49 6.13
CA VAL A 111 0.48 -22.63 4.94
C VAL A 111 -0.99 -22.37 4.67
N ARG A 112 -1.82 -23.42 4.62
CA ARG A 112 -3.26 -23.29 4.40
C ARG A 112 -3.92 -22.37 5.42
N ARG A 113 -3.65 -22.59 6.72
CA ARG A 113 -4.19 -21.74 7.79
C ARG A 113 -3.78 -20.28 7.63
N ARG A 114 -2.53 -20.02 7.24
CA ARG A 114 -2.02 -18.67 7.03
C ARG A 114 -2.65 -18.00 5.80
N VAL A 115 -2.83 -18.74 4.72
CA VAL A 115 -3.47 -18.26 3.48
C VAL A 115 -4.98 -18.06 3.66
N GLU A 116 -5.62 -18.79 4.56
CA GLU A 116 -7.05 -18.61 4.88
C GLU A 116 -7.36 -17.22 5.43
N GLU A 117 -6.41 -16.59 6.13
CA GLU A 117 -6.52 -15.20 6.61
C GLU A 117 -6.67 -14.22 5.43
N CYS A 118 -6.18 -14.57 4.24
CA CYS A 118 -6.26 -13.74 3.03
C CYS A 118 -7.66 -13.68 2.41
N LYS A 119 -8.61 -14.49 2.90
CA LYS A 119 -9.94 -14.70 2.30
C LYS A 119 -10.68 -13.40 2.00
N HIS A 120 -10.64 -12.47 2.96
CA HIS A 120 -11.42 -11.23 2.91
C HIS A 120 -10.58 -10.02 2.52
N ASP A 121 -9.30 -10.04 2.86
CA ASP A 121 -8.40 -8.90 2.73
C ASP A 121 -7.38 -9.06 1.60
N GLY A 122 -7.39 -10.17 0.85
CA GLY A 122 -6.39 -10.42 -0.19
C GLY A 122 -5.03 -10.72 0.44
N ILE A 123 -3.93 -10.31 -0.20
CA ILE A 123 -2.57 -10.68 0.22
C ILE A 123 -2.11 -10.04 1.54
N TRP A 124 -2.73 -8.94 1.96
CA TRP A 124 -2.23 -8.08 3.03
C TRP A 124 -2.04 -8.77 4.41
N PRO A 125 -2.90 -9.71 4.84
CA PRO A 125 -2.71 -10.42 6.12
C PRO A 125 -1.37 -11.17 6.24
N LEU A 126 -0.76 -11.54 5.11
CA LEU A 126 0.52 -12.27 5.12
C LEU A 126 1.69 -11.43 5.60
N ILE A 127 1.72 -10.13 5.29
CA ILE A 127 2.88 -9.27 5.53
C ILE A 127 2.89 -8.65 6.94
N TRP A 128 1.73 -8.62 7.62
CA TRP A 128 1.64 -8.10 8.98
C TRP A 128 2.41 -8.97 9.97
N ALA A 129 3.11 -8.30 10.88
CA ALA A 129 3.69 -8.92 12.06
C ALA A 129 2.58 -9.60 12.86
N ARG A 130 2.81 -10.85 13.23
CA ARG A 130 1.91 -11.55 14.13
C ARG A 130 2.28 -11.18 15.54
N GLU A 131 1.30 -10.78 16.31
CA GLU A 131 1.49 -10.73 17.75
C GLU A 131 1.87 -12.14 18.21
N PRO A 132 2.93 -12.28 19.04
CA PRO A 132 3.18 -13.55 19.68
C PRO A 132 1.90 -13.89 20.43
N ARG A 133 1.23 -14.97 20.02
CA ARG A 133 0.10 -15.49 20.78
C ARG A 133 0.66 -15.84 22.14
N GLU A 134 0.58 -14.91 23.08
CA GLU A 134 0.82 -15.19 24.48
C GLU A 134 -0.17 -16.32 24.76
N SER A 135 0.36 -17.52 24.93
CA SER A 135 -0.43 -18.67 25.26
C SER A 135 -1.06 -18.32 26.59
N LYS A 136 -2.29 -17.80 26.58
CA LYS A 136 -3.10 -17.62 27.79
C LYS A 136 -2.95 -18.94 28.53
N PRO A 137 -2.37 -18.94 29.75
CA PRO A 137 -2.10 -20.18 30.45
C PRO A 137 -3.43 -20.90 30.51
N SER A 138 -3.54 -22.04 29.83
CA SER A 138 -4.78 -22.78 29.87
C SER A 138 -4.95 -23.18 31.33
N THR A 139 -5.87 -22.50 32.00
CA THR A 139 -6.32 -22.84 33.34
C THR A 139 -7.07 -24.15 33.16
N ARG A 140 -6.30 -25.23 33.00
CA ARG A 140 -6.77 -26.60 32.96
C ARG A 140 -7.29 -26.85 34.36
N GLY A 141 -8.56 -26.50 34.55
CA GLY A 141 -9.34 -26.86 35.71
C GLY A 141 -9.22 -28.36 35.88
N THR A 142 -8.44 -28.77 36.86
CA THR A 142 -8.39 -30.12 37.38
C THR A 142 -9.73 -30.41 38.04
N SER A 143 -10.74 -30.76 37.22
CA SER A 143 -11.96 -31.42 37.68
C SER A 143 -11.63 -32.88 37.91
N ARG A 144 -11.26 -33.15 39.16
CA ARG A 144 -10.92 -34.46 39.70
C ARG A 144 -12.20 -35.10 40.23
N ASP A 145 -12.45 -36.33 39.77
CA ASP A 145 -13.19 -37.41 40.43
C ASP A 145 -14.53 -37.08 41.11
N LYS A 146 -15.64 -37.49 40.48
CA LYS A 146 -16.73 -38.10 41.24
C LYS A 146 -17.49 -39.17 40.45
N SER A 147 -17.13 -40.40 40.74
CA SER A 147 -17.88 -41.63 40.48
C SER A 147 -19.34 -41.53 40.93
N ARG A 148 -20.28 -41.94 40.07
CA ARG A 148 -21.40 -42.81 40.50
C ARG A 148 -22.09 -43.47 39.31
N ALA A 149 -22.14 -44.79 39.38
CA ALA A 149 -22.94 -45.66 38.53
C ALA A 149 -24.45 -45.41 38.70
N ASN A 150 -25.22 -45.60 37.62
CA ASN A 150 -26.33 -46.57 37.51
C ASN A 150 -27.50 -46.03 36.65
N SER A 151 -28.05 -46.93 35.81
CA SER A 151 -29.38 -46.93 35.16
C SER A 151 -29.66 -45.86 34.09
N LYS A 152 -30.53 -46.02 33.09
CA LYS A 152 -31.21 -47.11 32.37
C LYS A 152 -32.19 -46.38 31.44
N ALA A 153 -32.17 -46.70 30.14
CA ALA A 153 -33.28 -46.61 29.17
C ALA A 153 -34.11 -45.30 28.99
N ASN A 154 -34.16 -44.89 27.72
CA ASN A 154 -35.27 -44.28 26.96
C ASN A 154 -35.71 -42.83 27.21
N SER A 155 -36.16 -42.21 26.09
CA SER A 155 -36.88 -40.91 25.92
C SER A 155 -35.95 -39.81 25.39
N SER A 156 -35.89 -39.57 24.07
CA SER A 156 -36.70 -38.57 23.33
C SER A 156 -36.65 -37.18 23.96
N GLU A 157 -35.88 -36.29 23.34
CA GLU A 157 -36.22 -34.90 23.01
C GLU A 157 -34.98 -34.30 22.34
N GLU A 158 -35.14 -33.95 21.06
CA GLU A 158 -34.24 -33.09 20.31
C GLU A 158 -34.54 -31.67 20.78
N ASP A 159 -33.82 -31.19 21.79
CA ASP A 159 -33.73 -29.77 22.12
C ASP A 159 -32.35 -29.28 21.67
N GLU A 160 -32.39 -28.44 20.63
CA GLU A 160 -31.28 -27.67 20.08
C GLU A 160 -30.88 -26.60 21.10
N ASP A 161 -29.99 -26.94 22.04
CA ASP A 161 -29.25 -25.96 22.82
C ASP A 161 -28.14 -25.37 21.92
N GLU A 162 -28.53 -24.40 21.09
CA GLU A 162 -27.60 -23.39 20.57
C GLU A 162 -27.04 -22.61 21.77
N GLU A 163 -25.90 -23.07 22.30
CA GLU A 163 -25.02 -22.27 23.16
C GLU A 163 -24.58 -21.04 22.35
N MET A 164 -25.40 -20.00 22.44
CA MET A 164 -25.14 -18.65 22.02
C MET A 164 -23.96 -18.15 22.86
N GLU A 165 -22.74 -18.35 22.37
CA GLU A 165 -21.56 -17.63 22.83
C GLU A 165 -21.88 -16.15 22.65
N GLU A 166 -22.29 -15.50 23.74
CA GLU A 166 -22.31 -14.04 23.85
C GLU A 166 -20.86 -13.58 23.64
N GLU A 167 -20.52 -13.26 22.38
CA GLU A 167 -19.36 -12.45 22.03
C GLU A 167 -19.54 -11.11 22.74
N GLU A 168 -19.05 -11.02 23.97
CA GLU A 168 -18.66 -9.74 24.56
C GLU A 168 -17.66 -9.11 23.57
N GLU A 169 -18.16 -8.20 22.73
CA GLU A 169 -17.37 -7.24 21.96
C GLU A 169 -16.59 -6.38 22.96
N GLU A 170 -15.56 -6.94 23.58
CA GLU A 170 -14.46 -6.16 24.12
C GLU A 170 -13.98 -5.29 22.95
N GLU A 171 -14.05 -3.96 23.11
CA GLU A 171 -13.40 -3.01 22.20
C GLU A 171 -11.90 -3.33 22.21
N GLU A 172 -11.51 -4.31 21.40
CA GLU A 172 -10.13 -4.69 21.18
C GLU A 172 -9.50 -3.43 20.61
N VAL A 173 -8.68 -2.77 21.44
CA VAL A 173 -7.90 -1.61 21.02
C VAL A 173 -7.07 -2.12 19.86
N VAL A 174 -7.53 -1.85 18.64
CA VAL A 174 -6.97 -2.41 17.42
C VAL A 174 -5.52 -1.96 17.37
N ALA A 175 -4.62 -2.85 17.78
CA ALA A 175 -3.20 -2.57 17.76
C ALA A 175 -2.83 -2.16 16.34
N GLU A 176 -2.04 -1.09 16.22
CA GLU A 176 -1.61 -0.61 14.92
C GLU A 176 -0.87 -1.74 14.20
N LYS A 177 -1.40 -2.18 13.06
CA LYS A 177 -0.82 -3.29 12.29
C LYS A 177 0.52 -2.85 11.71
N VAL A 178 1.59 -3.51 12.13
CA VAL A 178 2.97 -3.26 11.68
C VAL A 178 3.38 -4.33 10.66
N VAL A 179 3.97 -3.94 9.53
CA VAL A 179 4.62 -4.88 8.59
C VAL A 179 5.85 -5.50 9.25
N SER A 180 5.96 -6.84 9.22
CA SER A 180 7.14 -7.55 9.73
C SER A 180 8.35 -7.39 8.81
N ASP A 181 9.58 -7.59 9.31
CA ASP A 181 10.81 -7.52 8.49
C ASP A 181 10.75 -8.45 7.26
N ARG A 182 10.29 -9.69 7.44
CA ARG A 182 10.05 -10.63 6.32
C ARG A 182 8.83 -10.26 5.48
N GLY A 183 7.85 -9.59 6.07
CA GLY A 183 6.72 -9.01 5.37
C GLY A 183 7.15 -7.96 4.35
N TRP A 184 8.18 -7.17 4.65
CA TRP A 184 8.79 -6.22 3.70
C TRP A 184 9.43 -6.93 2.52
N GLU A 185 10.14 -8.04 2.73
CA GLU A 185 10.74 -8.82 1.64
C GLU A 185 9.66 -9.37 0.68
N VAL A 186 8.54 -9.87 1.23
CA VAL A 186 7.40 -10.32 0.41
C VAL A 186 6.73 -9.14 -0.29
N LEU A 187 6.58 -7.99 0.38
CA LEU A 187 6.00 -6.78 -0.22
C LEU A 187 6.85 -6.27 -1.37
N GLU A 188 8.18 -6.28 -1.25
CA GLU A 188 9.09 -5.92 -2.34
C GLU A 188 8.85 -6.77 -3.59
N TRP A 189 8.74 -8.09 -3.40
CA TRP A 189 8.44 -9.01 -4.49
C TRP A 189 7.05 -8.75 -5.11
N LEU A 190 6.03 -8.50 -4.28
CA LEU A 190 4.67 -8.17 -4.73
C LEU A 190 4.65 -6.87 -5.55
N VAL A 191 5.35 -5.83 -5.09
CA VAL A 191 5.46 -4.56 -5.81
C VAL A 191 6.15 -4.77 -7.16
N ALA A 192 7.25 -5.53 -7.20
CA ALA A 192 7.91 -5.86 -8.46
C ALA A 192 6.99 -6.64 -9.43
N LEU A 193 6.19 -7.58 -8.91
CA LEU A 193 5.17 -8.28 -9.69
C LEU A 193 4.13 -7.33 -10.27
N TRP A 194 3.61 -6.39 -9.46
CA TRP A 194 2.62 -5.42 -9.89
C TRP A 194 3.18 -4.38 -10.87
N GLU A 195 4.42 -3.93 -10.71
CA GLU A 195 5.09 -3.07 -11.68
C GLU A 195 5.25 -3.80 -13.03
N LYS A 196 5.69 -5.06 -13.01
CA LYS A 196 5.78 -5.89 -14.22
C LYS A 196 4.40 -6.08 -14.88
N ASP A 197 3.36 -6.31 -14.08
CA ASP A 197 1.98 -6.40 -14.56
C ASP A 197 1.51 -5.10 -15.21
N ALA A 198 1.78 -3.95 -14.59
CA ALA A 198 1.41 -2.64 -15.13
C ALA A 198 2.10 -2.32 -16.47
N VAL A 199 3.37 -2.68 -16.61
CA VAL A 199 4.15 -2.47 -17.86
C VAL A 199 3.64 -3.36 -18.99
N THR A 200 3.21 -4.59 -18.68
CA THR A 200 2.74 -5.56 -19.69
C THR A 200 1.25 -5.44 -20.01
N SER A 201 0.48 -4.80 -19.13
CA SER A 201 -0.96 -4.63 -19.29
C SER A 201 -1.31 -3.61 -20.37
N ALA A 202 -2.32 -3.96 -21.19
CA ALA A 202 -2.86 -3.06 -22.20
C ALA A 202 -3.47 -1.77 -21.60
N SER A 203 -3.90 -1.81 -20.33
CA SER A 203 -4.44 -0.66 -19.62
C SER A 203 -3.35 0.25 -19.02
N GLY A 204 -2.07 -0.14 -19.08
CA GLY A 204 -0.95 0.61 -18.49
C GLY A 204 -0.99 0.66 -16.95
N ARG A 205 -1.73 -0.27 -16.32
CA ARG A 205 -1.90 -0.39 -14.87
C ARG A 205 -1.91 -1.86 -14.45
N SER A 206 -1.62 -2.11 -13.19
CA SER A 206 -1.63 -3.47 -12.65
C SER A 206 -3.04 -3.92 -12.28
N GLU A 207 -3.60 -4.84 -13.05
CA GLU A 207 -4.87 -5.50 -12.70
C GLU A 207 -4.68 -6.42 -11.48
N ALA A 208 -3.48 -6.98 -11.31
CA ALA A 208 -3.09 -7.76 -10.14
C ALA A 208 -3.22 -6.97 -8.85
N MET A 209 -2.73 -5.73 -8.85
CA MET A 209 -2.84 -4.82 -7.71
C MET A 209 -4.30 -4.41 -7.44
N VAL A 210 -5.07 -4.11 -8.49
CA VAL A 210 -6.51 -3.78 -8.38
C VAL A 210 -7.28 -4.90 -7.69
N ALA A 211 -6.94 -6.17 -7.95
CA ALA A 211 -7.56 -7.33 -7.31
C ALA A 211 -7.28 -7.44 -5.79
N GLN A 212 -6.28 -6.71 -5.28
CA GLN A 212 -5.95 -6.65 -3.85
C GLN A 212 -6.63 -5.48 -3.14
N LEU A 213 -7.15 -4.49 -3.87
CA LEU A 213 -7.81 -3.32 -3.28
C LEU A 213 -9.23 -3.65 -2.83
N GLY A 214 -9.63 -3.04 -1.72
CA GLY A 214 -10.97 -3.18 -1.17
C GLY A 214 -12.00 -2.33 -1.87
N GLY A 215 -13.27 -2.70 -1.70
CA GLY A 215 -14.41 -1.95 -2.23
C GLY A 215 -15.58 -2.87 -2.57
N PRO A 216 -16.71 -2.30 -3.01
CA PRO A 216 -17.92 -3.06 -3.30
C PRO A 216 -17.66 -4.19 -4.30
N PRO A 217 -18.25 -5.38 -4.09
CA PRO A 217 -18.03 -6.57 -4.93
C PRO A 217 -18.66 -6.45 -6.33
N LYS A 218 -19.43 -5.39 -6.58
CA LYS A 218 -20.10 -5.18 -7.87
C LYS A 218 -19.11 -4.61 -8.87
N HIS A 219 -18.94 -5.29 -10.00
CA HIS A 219 -18.02 -4.95 -11.09
C HIS A 219 -18.19 -3.52 -11.66
N ASP A 220 -19.32 -2.87 -11.40
CA ASP A 220 -19.65 -1.54 -11.94
C ASP A 220 -19.30 -0.37 -11.00
N ILE A 221 -18.90 -0.65 -9.76
CA ILE A 221 -18.58 0.40 -8.79
C ILE A 221 -17.06 0.44 -8.58
N PRO A 222 -16.41 1.60 -8.80
CA PRO A 222 -14.99 1.73 -8.52
C PRO A 222 -14.65 1.37 -7.07
N ARG A 223 -13.50 0.75 -6.86
CA ARG A 223 -12.90 0.53 -5.55
C ARG A 223 -12.63 1.87 -4.87
N ASP A 224 -12.75 1.92 -3.56
CA ASP A 224 -12.65 3.17 -2.79
C ASP A 224 -11.83 3.04 -1.50
N ASN A 225 -11.35 1.84 -1.17
CA ASN A 225 -10.55 1.60 0.01
C ASN A 225 -9.07 1.35 -0.34
N ALA A 226 -8.21 2.26 0.09
CA ALA A 226 -6.75 2.18 0.00
C ALA A 226 -6.08 2.23 1.39
N ASP A 227 -6.82 1.95 2.47
CA ASP A 227 -6.35 2.16 3.84
C ASP A 227 -5.12 1.31 4.14
N VAL A 228 -5.15 0.03 3.75
CA VAL A 228 -4.04 -0.90 3.94
C VAL A 228 -2.75 -0.44 3.23
N PRO A 229 -2.73 -0.24 1.89
CA PRO A 229 -1.49 0.18 1.24
C PRO A 229 -1.01 1.57 1.70
N LEU A 230 -1.92 2.47 2.09
CA LEU A 230 -1.54 3.77 2.67
C LEU A 230 -0.97 3.65 4.09
N ALA A 231 -1.44 2.70 4.90
CA ALA A 231 -0.85 2.40 6.21
C ALA A 231 0.59 1.88 6.06
N ILE A 232 0.83 0.99 5.10
CA ILE A 232 2.18 0.50 4.74
C ILE A 232 3.08 1.67 4.31
N ILE A 233 2.58 2.55 3.44
CA ILE A 233 3.32 3.73 3.00
C ILE A 233 3.65 4.62 4.20
N ARG A 234 2.69 4.90 5.09
CA ARG A 234 2.94 5.67 6.32
C ARG A 234 4.07 5.04 7.14
N GLN A 235 3.99 3.73 7.39
CA GLN A 235 4.98 3.02 8.19
C GLN A 235 6.40 3.08 7.58
N ALA A 236 6.54 3.03 6.24
CA ALA A 236 7.85 3.14 5.58
C ALA A 236 8.53 4.51 5.79
N PHE A 237 7.72 5.55 5.99
CA PHE A 237 8.18 6.93 6.12
C PHE A 237 8.13 7.47 7.55
N ASP A 238 7.70 6.64 8.50
CA ASP A 238 7.82 6.95 9.92
C ASP A 238 9.29 6.88 10.37
N ASP A 239 9.65 7.75 11.30
CA ASP A 239 11.02 7.83 11.84
C ASP A 239 11.29 6.74 12.89
N SER A 240 10.25 6.04 13.33
CA SER A 240 10.31 4.84 14.18
C SER A 240 10.80 3.57 13.45
N GLY A 241 11.23 3.72 12.19
CA GLY A 241 11.54 2.62 11.26
C GLY A 241 12.68 1.67 11.69
N PRO A 242 13.06 0.72 10.79
CA PRO A 242 14.03 -0.31 11.11
C PRO A 242 15.37 0.27 11.57
N SER A 243 16.08 -0.48 12.41
CA SER A 243 17.37 -0.05 12.98
C SER A 243 18.46 0.14 11.92
N SER A 244 18.30 -0.47 10.74
CA SER A 244 19.24 -0.43 9.63
C SER A 244 18.83 0.59 8.58
N PHE A 245 19.73 1.55 8.30
CA PHE A 245 19.52 2.57 7.26
C PHE A 245 19.27 1.98 5.87
N ALA A 246 19.93 0.85 5.55
CA ALA A 246 19.75 0.18 4.26
C ALA A 246 18.32 -0.35 4.10
N ASP A 247 17.76 -0.92 5.16
CA ASP A 247 16.38 -1.42 5.16
C ASP A 247 15.38 -0.27 5.12
N THR A 248 15.65 0.84 5.82
CA THR A 248 14.84 2.06 5.70
C THR A 248 14.75 2.54 4.24
N LEU A 249 15.88 2.59 3.52
CA LEU A 249 15.90 3.01 2.12
C LEU A 249 15.13 2.03 1.22
N ARG A 250 15.30 0.73 1.43
CA ARG A 250 14.58 -0.31 0.68
C ARG A 250 13.07 -0.21 0.90
N HIS A 251 12.62 -0.15 2.16
CA HIS A 251 11.20 -0.03 2.49
C HIS A 251 10.59 1.23 1.89
N ARG A 252 11.30 2.38 1.94
CA ARG A 252 10.86 3.63 1.31
C ARG A 252 10.79 3.54 -0.20
N SER A 253 11.74 2.86 -0.85
CA SER A 253 11.71 2.61 -2.29
C SER A 253 10.45 1.82 -2.68
N SER A 254 10.18 0.71 -1.99
CA SER A 254 9.02 -0.14 -2.25
C SER A 254 7.70 0.59 -1.96
N ALA A 255 7.63 1.38 -0.90
CA ALA A 255 6.48 2.22 -0.60
C ALA A 255 6.26 3.32 -1.65
N THR A 256 7.34 3.88 -2.20
CA THR A 256 7.26 4.86 -3.30
C THR A 256 6.70 4.23 -4.57
N SER A 257 7.17 3.04 -4.93
CA SER A 257 6.61 2.25 -6.02
C SER A 257 5.15 1.87 -5.79
N LEU A 258 4.81 1.44 -4.57
CA LEU A 258 3.43 1.15 -4.18
C LEU A 258 2.52 2.38 -4.33
N LEU A 259 2.99 3.56 -3.91
CA LEU A 259 2.28 4.83 -4.09
C LEU A 259 2.08 5.15 -5.58
N ALA A 260 3.10 4.94 -6.42
CA ALA A 260 2.99 5.15 -7.86
C ALA A 260 1.95 4.21 -8.50
N LEU A 261 1.92 2.94 -8.10
CA LEU A 261 0.91 1.97 -8.54
C LEU A 261 -0.50 2.40 -8.11
N LEU A 262 -0.68 2.91 -6.87
CA LEU A 262 -1.98 3.41 -6.39
C LEU A 262 -2.50 4.59 -7.22
N ILE A 263 -1.60 5.52 -7.58
CA ILE A 263 -1.95 6.62 -8.48
C ILE A 263 -2.29 6.10 -9.87
N GLY A 264 -1.53 5.13 -10.37
CA GLY A 264 -1.78 4.47 -11.66
C GLY A 264 -3.18 3.88 -11.75
N VAL A 265 -3.66 3.18 -10.71
CA VAL A 265 -5.03 2.62 -10.73
C VAL A 265 -6.09 3.72 -10.69
N ALA A 266 -5.89 4.83 -9.99
CA ALA A 266 -6.87 5.92 -9.97
C ALA A 266 -6.83 6.84 -11.21
N THR A 267 -5.93 6.58 -12.16
CA THR A 267 -5.76 7.44 -13.34
C THR A 267 -6.79 7.11 -14.46
N PRO A 268 -7.49 8.12 -15.02
CA PRO A 268 -8.39 7.96 -16.18
C PRO A 268 -7.71 7.37 -17.42
N PRO A 269 -8.44 6.78 -18.39
CA PRO A 269 -9.88 6.91 -18.63
C PRO A 269 -10.78 5.87 -17.96
N LEU A 270 -10.25 4.73 -17.52
CA LEU A 270 -11.04 3.60 -16.98
C LEU A 270 -10.71 3.31 -15.51
N ALA A 271 -10.49 4.33 -14.68
CA ALA A 271 -10.02 4.16 -13.30
C ALA A 271 -10.89 3.14 -12.52
N PRO A 272 -10.38 1.95 -12.15
CA PRO A 272 -11.10 0.99 -11.34
C PRO A 272 -11.10 1.40 -9.86
N PHE A 273 -10.37 2.47 -9.51
CA PHE A 273 -10.35 3.09 -8.20
C PHE A 273 -10.91 4.51 -8.28
N HIS A 274 -11.78 4.87 -7.34
CA HIS A 274 -12.40 6.18 -7.26
C HIS A 274 -11.37 7.25 -6.87
N GLN A 275 -11.00 8.10 -7.83
CA GLN A 275 -9.95 9.10 -7.66
C GLN A 275 -10.18 10.01 -6.45
N ALA A 276 -11.41 10.49 -6.21
CA ALA A 276 -11.68 11.39 -5.08
C ALA A 276 -11.53 10.70 -3.71
N SER A 277 -11.82 9.39 -3.64
CA SER A 277 -11.59 8.61 -2.42
C SER A 277 -10.10 8.48 -2.14
N LEU A 278 -9.29 8.20 -3.17
CA LEU A 278 -7.84 8.13 -3.03
C LEU A 278 -7.25 9.48 -2.61
N VAL A 279 -7.68 10.57 -3.24
CA VAL A 279 -7.25 11.93 -2.87
C VAL A 279 -7.57 12.23 -1.41
N PHE A 280 -8.76 11.86 -0.93
CA PHE A 280 -9.11 12.04 0.48
C PHE A 280 -8.12 11.31 1.40
N SER A 281 -7.85 10.03 1.14
CA SER A 281 -6.94 9.23 1.97
C SER A 281 -5.48 9.69 1.86
N LEU A 282 -5.03 10.14 0.67
CA LEU A 282 -3.69 10.73 0.48
C LEU A 282 -3.53 12.06 1.23
N VAL A 283 -4.58 12.89 1.28
CA VAL A 283 -4.56 14.12 2.09
C VAL A 283 -4.44 13.78 3.58
N GLN A 284 -5.12 12.72 4.05
CA GLN A 284 -4.94 12.24 5.44
C GLN A 284 -3.50 11.75 5.68
N LEU A 285 -2.92 11.01 4.74
CA LEU A 285 -1.51 10.60 4.81
C LEU A 285 -0.57 11.80 4.88
N LEU A 286 -0.83 12.85 4.10
CA LEU A 286 -0.01 14.07 4.09
C LEU A 286 -0.18 14.95 5.34
N ARG A 287 -1.11 14.65 6.26
CA ARG A 287 -1.14 15.32 7.56
C ARG A 287 0.09 14.96 8.40
N THR A 288 0.60 13.75 8.27
CA THR A 288 1.84 13.31 8.92
C THR A 288 3.03 13.40 7.95
N ALA A 289 3.03 14.41 7.07
CA ALA A 289 4.03 14.53 6.01
C ALA A 289 5.43 14.81 6.57
N THR A 290 6.33 13.85 6.37
CA THR A 290 7.77 14.03 6.56
C THR A 290 8.45 14.46 5.25
N THR A 291 9.65 15.04 5.34
CA THR A 291 10.45 15.39 4.14
C THR A 291 10.67 14.20 3.19
N PRO A 292 11.02 12.99 3.67
CA PRO A 292 11.12 11.81 2.83
C PRO A 292 9.81 11.42 2.13
N LEU A 293 8.67 11.47 2.83
CA LEU A 293 7.37 11.17 2.24
C LEU A 293 7.03 12.17 1.12
N VAL A 294 7.22 13.47 1.35
CA VAL A 294 7.00 14.49 0.30
C VAL A 294 7.93 14.29 -0.90
N ALA A 295 9.18 13.87 -0.66
CA ALA A 295 10.09 13.52 -1.75
C ALA A 295 9.59 12.34 -2.59
N ALA A 296 8.95 11.34 -1.98
CA ALA A 296 8.37 10.20 -2.69
C ALA A 296 7.29 10.63 -3.71
N PHE A 297 6.48 11.65 -3.43
CA PHE A 297 5.48 12.16 -4.37
C PHE A 297 6.09 12.79 -5.65
N LYS A 298 7.40 13.09 -5.66
CA LYS A 298 8.07 13.64 -6.86
C LYS A 298 8.18 12.62 -8.00
N THR A 299 8.12 11.33 -7.71
CA THR A 299 8.15 10.25 -8.72
C THR A 299 6.83 10.11 -9.47
N LEU A 300 5.76 10.70 -8.93
CA LEU A 300 4.42 10.60 -9.52
C LEU A 300 4.25 11.50 -10.75
N PRO A 301 3.26 11.18 -11.61
CA PRO A 301 2.79 12.12 -12.64
C PRO A 301 2.53 13.49 -12.03
N TRP A 302 3.03 14.54 -12.69
CA TRP A 302 3.00 15.88 -12.11
C TRP A 302 1.57 16.37 -11.83
N GLN A 303 0.59 15.95 -12.64
CA GLN A 303 -0.82 16.30 -12.45
C GLN A 303 -1.35 15.73 -11.14
N ALA A 304 -1.09 14.44 -10.87
CA ALA A 304 -1.52 13.77 -9.65
C ALA A 304 -0.84 14.39 -8.41
N HIS A 305 0.47 14.64 -8.49
CA HIS A 305 1.21 15.35 -7.45
C HIS A 305 0.58 16.72 -7.16
N ALA A 306 0.45 17.57 -8.18
CA ALA A 306 -0.05 18.93 -8.00
C ALA A 306 -1.48 18.95 -7.46
N HIS A 307 -2.33 18.03 -7.92
CA HIS A 307 -3.70 17.89 -7.46
C HIS A 307 -3.81 17.50 -5.99
N VAL A 308 -3.09 16.45 -5.59
CA VAL A 308 -3.10 15.98 -4.20
C VAL A 308 -2.52 17.06 -3.27
N PHE A 309 -1.44 17.73 -3.67
CA PHE A 309 -0.79 18.75 -2.86
C PHE A 309 -1.64 20.01 -2.72
N ALA A 310 -2.35 20.42 -3.77
CA ALA A 310 -3.31 21.51 -3.68
C ALA A 310 -4.43 21.19 -2.67
N HIS A 311 -4.98 19.97 -2.71
CA HIS A 311 -5.96 19.54 -1.73
C HIS A 311 -5.41 19.42 -0.30
N ALA A 312 -4.15 19.00 -0.14
CA ALA A 312 -3.49 18.95 1.16
C ALA A 312 -3.26 20.37 1.74
N LEU A 313 -2.89 21.35 0.90
CA LEU A 313 -2.79 22.75 1.30
C LEU A 313 -4.16 23.35 1.68
N GLU A 314 -5.22 23.04 0.92
CA GLU A 314 -6.58 23.44 1.28
C GLU A 314 -7.02 22.88 2.64
N ASP A 315 -6.64 21.63 2.93
CA ASP A 315 -6.95 20.94 4.20
C ASP A 315 -6.18 21.57 5.36
N ALA A 316 -4.87 21.75 5.22
CA ALA A 316 -4.01 22.37 6.23
C ALA A 316 -4.37 23.85 6.51
N ALA A 317 -4.91 24.57 5.52
CA ALA A 317 -5.43 25.92 5.68
C ALA A 317 -6.90 25.96 6.18
N GLY A 318 -7.57 24.81 6.33
CA GLY A 318 -8.94 24.74 6.83
C GLY A 318 -10.00 25.25 5.86
N VAL A 319 -9.66 25.39 4.57
CA VAL A 319 -10.55 25.93 3.53
C VAL A 319 -11.14 24.86 2.61
N ARG A 320 -10.66 23.61 2.67
CA ARG A 320 -11.08 22.51 1.79
C ARG A 320 -12.58 22.32 1.71
N ALA A 321 -13.26 22.17 2.85
CA ALA A 321 -14.71 21.93 2.88
C ALA A 321 -15.51 23.08 2.24
N LYS A 322 -15.08 24.33 2.47
CA LYS A 322 -15.69 25.52 1.86
C LYS A 322 -15.48 25.53 0.35
N ASN A 323 -14.25 25.27 -0.11
CA ASN A 323 -13.90 25.27 -1.53
C ASN A 323 -14.60 24.11 -2.26
N GLU A 324 -14.68 22.94 -1.64
CA GLU A 324 -15.39 21.78 -2.18
C GLU A 324 -16.89 22.03 -2.33
N LYS A 325 -17.54 22.63 -1.31
CA LYS A 325 -18.94 23.03 -1.41
C LYS A 325 -19.18 24.04 -2.53
N ALA A 326 -18.26 25.01 -2.69
CA ALA A 326 -18.32 25.97 -3.79
C ALA A 326 -18.20 25.26 -5.16
N ARG A 327 -17.23 24.34 -5.30
CA ARG A 327 -17.05 23.52 -6.50
C ARG A 327 -18.29 22.71 -6.84
N ASN A 328 -18.89 22.04 -5.85
CA ASN A 328 -20.09 21.21 -6.04
C ASN A 328 -21.32 22.07 -6.41
N THR A 329 -21.47 23.25 -5.79
CA THR A 329 -22.56 24.19 -6.11
C THR A 329 -22.43 24.74 -7.53
N SER A 330 -21.21 25.08 -7.97
CA SER A 330 -20.95 25.55 -9.33
C SER A 330 -21.24 24.48 -10.38
N ARG A 331 -20.89 23.21 -10.10
CA ARG A 331 -21.21 22.07 -10.98
C ARG A 331 -22.72 21.87 -11.12
N ALA A 332 -23.46 21.92 -10.01
CA ALA A 332 -24.91 21.73 -10.00
C ALA A 332 -25.68 22.83 -10.76
N ARG A 333 -25.24 24.09 -10.68
CA ARG A 333 -25.97 25.23 -11.27
C ARG A 333 -25.84 25.38 -12.78
N ARG A 334 -24.82 24.78 -13.40
CA ARG A 334 -24.43 25.08 -14.78
C ARG A 334 -24.25 23.82 -15.64
N GLY A 335 -24.97 22.75 -15.31
CA GLY A 335 -25.07 21.56 -16.17
C GLY A 335 -23.75 20.79 -16.37
N GLY A 336 -22.85 20.79 -15.38
CA GLY A 336 -21.63 19.97 -15.41
C GLY A 336 -20.48 20.47 -16.30
N GLN A 337 -20.68 21.50 -17.13
CA GLN A 337 -19.67 21.97 -18.10
C GLN A 337 -18.79 23.14 -17.60
N VAL A 338 -18.85 23.48 -16.31
CA VAL A 338 -18.12 24.64 -15.78
C VAL A 338 -16.67 24.31 -15.58
N GLU A 339 -15.80 25.12 -16.18
CA GLU A 339 -14.41 25.29 -15.77
C GLU A 339 -14.35 25.55 -14.27
N GLN A 340 -13.81 24.59 -13.52
CA GLN A 340 -13.56 24.77 -12.11
C GLN A 340 -12.52 25.88 -11.97
N LYS A 341 -12.96 27.05 -11.54
CA LYS A 341 -12.06 28.19 -11.32
C LYS A 341 -10.87 27.75 -10.45
N GLY A 342 -9.66 27.91 -10.97
CA GLY A 342 -8.41 27.51 -10.32
C GLY A 342 -7.94 26.08 -10.58
N TRP A 343 -8.62 25.31 -11.44
CA TRP A 343 -8.23 23.95 -11.81
C TRP A 343 -8.25 23.75 -13.33
N GLU A 344 -7.26 23.06 -13.85
CA GLU A 344 -7.15 22.69 -15.26
C GLU A 344 -8.06 21.50 -15.60
N LYS A 345 -8.44 21.39 -16.88
CA LYS A 345 -9.19 20.22 -17.39
C LYS A 345 -8.20 19.09 -17.68
N GLY A 346 -8.52 17.87 -17.23
CA GLY A 346 -7.76 16.68 -17.59
C GLY A 346 -7.72 15.62 -16.49
N PRO A 347 -6.98 14.52 -16.71
CA PRO A 347 -6.67 13.54 -15.68
C PRO A 347 -6.08 14.24 -14.46
N TRP A 348 -6.57 13.89 -13.28
CA TRP A 348 -6.14 14.52 -12.04
C TRP A 348 -6.31 16.03 -11.96
N SER A 349 -7.07 16.69 -12.85
CA SER A 349 -7.36 18.15 -12.83
C SER A 349 -6.40 18.96 -11.96
N PRO A 350 -5.16 19.24 -12.39
CA PRO A 350 -4.18 19.94 -11.55
C PRO A 350 -4.62 21.40 -11.31
N PRO A 351 -4.14 22.05 -10.24
CA PRO A 351 -4.44 23.47 -9.99
C PRO A 351 -3.82 24.35 -11.09
N THR A 352 -4.47 25.46 -11.45
CA THR A 352 -3.82 26.46 -12.29
C THR A 352 -2.64 27.09 -11.53
N PRO A 353 -1.62 27.62 -12.23
CA PRO A 353 -0.50 28.28 -11.57
C PRO A 353 -0.93 29.37 -10.59
N GLU A 354 -1.89 30.23 -10.97
CA GLU A 354 -2.38 31.31 -10.09
C GLU A 354 -3.02 30.74 -8.83
N TYR A 355 -3.84 29.70 -8.97
CA TYR A 355 -4.49 29.08 -7.82
C TYR A 355 -3.49 28.41 -6.89
N ALA A 356 -2.49 27.73 -7.43
CA ALA A 356 -1.42 27.15 -6.63
C ALA A 356 -0.65 28.22 -5.85
N LEU A 357 -0.37 29.38 -6.44
CA LEU A 357 0.26 30.51 -5.75
C LEU A 357 -0.62 31.07 -4.63
N ASP A 358 -1.92 31.20 -4.87
CA ASP A 358 -2.88 31.62 -3.85
C ASP A 358 -2.92 30.61 -2.68
N LEU A 359 -2.87 29.31 -2.96
CA LEU A 359 -2.85 28.25 -1.94
C LEU A 359 -1.60 28.33 -1.06
N VAL A 360 -0.42 28.53 -1.63
CA VAL A 360 0.82 28.67 -0.85
C VAL A 360 0.87 29.99 -0.07
N ALA A 361 0.06 30.97 -0.47
CA ALA A 361 -0.10 32.22 0.27
C ALA A 361 -0.97 32.08 1.54
N LEU A 362 -1.81 31.04 1.63
CA LEU A 362 -2.76 30.85 2.73
C LEU A 362 -2.06 30.69 4.09
N PRO A 363 -2.66 31.22 5.17
CA PRO A 363 -2.22 30.91 6.52
C PRO A 363 -2.67 29.49 6.92
N PRO A 364 -1.95 28.85 7.87
CA PRO A 364 -2.38 27.59 8.44
C PRO A 364 -3.68 27.75 9.25
N ALA A 365 -4.49 26.68 9.29
CA ALA A 365 -5.76 26.67 10.02
C ALA A 365 -5.55 26.83 11.53
N ASP A 366 -4.58 26.10 12.06
CA ASP A 366 -4.07 26.20 13.41
C ASP A 366 -2.74 26.97 13.41
N ARG A 367 -2.45 27.67 14.51
CA ARG A 367 -1.18 28.40 14.66
C ARG A 367 -0.05 27.49 15.17
N SER A 368 -0.13 26.19 14.89
CA SER A 368 0.95 25.27 15.26
C SER A 368 2.12 25.46 14.31
N ASP A 369 3.33 25.48 14.86
CA ASP A 369 4.55 25.57 14.05
C ASP A 369 4.66 24.36 13.11
N GLU A 370 4.19 23.19 13.55
CA GLU A 370 4.15 21.95 12.76
C GLU A 370 3.28 22.07 11.51
N THR A 371 2.05 22.61 11.61
CA THR A 371 1.21 22.82 10.42
C THR A 371 1.83 23.86 9.50
N ALA A 372 2.45 24.93 10.04
CA ALA A 372 3.12 25.95 9.23
C ALA A 372 4.31 25.37 8.46
N GLU A 373 5.16 24.56 9.11
CA GLU A 373 6.28 23.86 8.49
C GLU A 373 5.79 22.90 7.40
N ARG A 374 4.78 22.08 7.71
CA ARG A 374 4.15 21.17 6.75
C ARG A 374 3.60 21.91 5.53
N MET A 375 2.89 23.01 5.72
CA MET A 375 2.42 23.84 4.61
C MET A 375 3.56 24.42 3.78
N GLY A 376 4.66 24.83 4.43
CA GLY A 376 5.89 25.26 3.76
C GLY A 376 6.48 24.16 2.87
N LEU A 377 6.60 22.94 3.39
CA LEU A 377 7.11 21.78 2.68
C LEU A 377 6.22 21.40 1.47
N LEU A 378 4.91 21.30 1.68
CA LEU A 378 3.95 21.00 0.62
C LEU A 378 3.93 22.11 -0.44
N GLY A 379 3.90 23.37 -0.03
CA GLY A 379 3.89 24.52 -0.92
C GLY A 379 5.16 24.61 -1.76
N ALA A 380 6.33 24.37 -1.17
CA ALA A 380 7.60 24.30 -1.89
C ALA A 380 7.60 23.18 -2.94
N SER A 381 7.14 21.98 -2.59
CA SER A 381 7.07 20.86 -3.53
C SER A 381 6.12 21.16 -4.70
N LEU A 382 4.93 21.71 -4.42
CA LEU A 382 3.94 22.07 -5.44
C LEU A 382 4.51 23.11 -6.43
N VAL A 383 5.09 24.20 -5.92
CA VAL A 383 5.64 25.26 -6.76
C VAL A 383 6.82 24.76 -7.59
N MET A 384 7.73 24.00 -6.99
CA MET A 384 8.85 23.41 -7.73
C MET A 384 8.37 22.49 -8.86
N ARG A 385 7.30 21.72 -8.64
CA ARG A 385 6.73 20.84 -9.65
C ARG A 385 6.08 21.61 -10.80
N LEU A 386 5.37 22.70 -10.49
CA LEU A 386 4.78 23.59 -11.51
C LEU A 386 5.85 24.29 -12.34
N VAL A 387 6.91 24.81 -11.71
CA VAL A 387 8.03 25.47 -12.42
C VAL A 387 8.75 24.50 -13.36
N ALA A 388 9.01 23.27 -12.91
CA ALA A 388 9.63 22.25 -13.74
C ALA A 388 8.79 21.96 -14.99
N ASN A 389 7.47 21.78 -14.83
CA ASN A 389 6.58 21.48 -15.95
C ASN A 389 6.44 22.63 -16.96
N VAL A 390 6.50 23.88 -16.49
CA VAL A 390 6.52 25.08 -17.37
C VAL A 390 7.83 25.15 -18.17
N SER A 391 8.95 24.74 -17.57
CA SER A 391 10.27 24.81 -18.21
C SER A 391 10.47 23.76 -19.30
N ASP A 392 9.79 22.61 -19.20
CA ASP A 392 9.89 21.49 -20.15
C ASP A 392 9.14 21.74 -21.49
N GLY A 393 8.71 22.98 -21.78
CA GLY A 393 8.13 23.40 -23.06
C GLY A 393 6.70 22.91 -23.33
N SER A 394 6.27 21.81 -22.70
CA SER A 394 4.92 21.26 -22.86
C SER A 394 3.79 22.12 -22.28
N GLY A 395 4.12 23.06 -21.38
CA GLY A 395 3.17 24.00 -20.77
C GLY A 395 2.87 25.24 -21.64
N TRP A 396 3.86 25.74 -22.39
CA TRP A 396 3.72 26.98 -23.15
C TRP A 396 2.92 26.81 -24.44
N GLU A 397 2.97 25.64 -25.08
CA GLU A 397 2.26 25.39 -26.35
C GLU A 397 0.73 25.35 -26.19
N ARG A 398 0.20 24.93 -25.03
CA ARG A 398 -1.25 25.06 -24.72
C ARG A 398 -1.65 26.43 -24.20
N ALA A 399 -0.73 27.13 -23.56
CA ALA A 399 -0.95 28.47 -23.02
C ALA A 399 -1.03 29.56 -24.09
N GLY A 400 -0.44 29.33 -25.27
CA GLY A 400 -0.42 30.30 -26.38
C GLY A 400 -1.72 30.41 -27.19
N GLU A 401 -2.66 29.47 -27.05
CA GLU A 401 -3.95 29.51 -27.76
C GLU A 401 -5.09 30.18 -26.96
N ASP A 402 -4.95 30.27 -25.63
CA ASP A 402 -5.89 30.99 -24.78
C ASP A 402 -5.38 32.42 -24.51
N GLU A 403 -6.13 33.43 -24.99
CA GLU A 403 -5.92 34.90 -24.80
C GLU A 403 -5.82 35.37 -23.32
N TYR A 404 -5.82 34.45 -22.35
CA TYR A 404 -5.89 34.71 -20.91
C TYR A 404 -4.53 34.79 -20.19
N LEU A 405 -3.42 34.45 -20.83
CA LEU A 405 -2.10 34.35 -20.16
C LEU A 405 -1.13 35.51 -20.41
N ASP A 406 -1.59 36.61 -21.01
CA ASP A 406 -0.84 37.87 -21.14
C ASP A 406 -0.45 38.49 -19.76
N GLY A 407 -0.91 37.90 -18.65
CA GLY A 407 -0.72 38.38 -17.29
C GLY A 407 0.28 37.61 -16.42
N VAL A 408 0.77 36.43 -16.79
CA VAL A 408 1.69 35.64 -15.94
C VAL A 408 3.10 35.68 -16.53
N SER A 409 3.80 36.79 -16.28
CA SER A 409 5.21 36.90 -16.67
C SER A 409 6.07 35.91 -15.87
N GLU A 410 7.15 35.40 -16.47
CA GLU A 410 8.19 34.61 -15.79
C GLU A 410 8.62 35.24 -14.45
N SER A 411 8.61 36.57 -14.39
CA SER A 411 8.87 37.36 -13.19
C SER A 411 7.91 37.04 -12.02
N LYS A 412 6.61 36.81 -12.26
CA LYS A 412 5.64 36.44 -11.21
C LYS A 412 5.89 35.04 -10.67
N VAL A 413 6.22 34.10 -11.55
CA VAL A 413 6.60 32.73 -11.17
C VAL A 413 7.89 32.76 -10.35
N LEU A 414 8.92 33.47 -10.82
CA LEU A 414 10.18 33.63 -10.10
C LEU A 414 9.99 34.30 -8.73
N CYS A 415 9.13 35.34 -8.67
CA CYS A 415 8.84 36.07 -7.44
C CYS A 415 8.04 35.22 -6.44
N ALA A 416 7.16 34.34 -6.93
CA ALA A 416 6.51 33.34 -6.11
C ALA A 416 7.49 32.27 -5.60
N THR A 417 8.34 31.72 -6.47
CA THR A 417 9.40 30.79 -6.06
C THR A 417 10.30 31.40 -4.99
N LEU A 418 10.66 32.69 -5.14
CA LEU A 418 11.43 33.45 -4.15
C LEU A 418 10.65 33.68 -2.85
N LYS A 419 9.34 33.94 -2.89
CA LYS A 419 8.51 34.08 -1.68
C LYS A 419 8.34 32.76 -0.93
N VAL A 420 8.20 31.65 -1.66
CA VAL A 420 8.12 30.31 -1.07
C VAL A 420 9.47 29.90 -0.48
N ALA A 421 10.57 30.15 -1.20
CA ALA A 421 11.92 29.94 -0.69
C ALA A 421 12.21 30.82 0.55
N ALA A 422 11.75 32.08 0.56
CA ALA A 422 11.90 32.98 1.71
C ALA A 422 11.07 32.52 2.92
N ARG A 423 9.83 32.03 2.72
CA ARG A 423 9.02 31.45 3.80
C ARG A 423 9.60 30.15 4.35
N ALA A 424 10.09 29.26 3.48
CA ALA A 424 10.78 28.04 3.90
C ALA A 424 12.07 28.34 4.69
N ALA A 425 12.80 29.39 4.32
CA ALA A 425 13.98 29.86 5.05
C ALA A 425 13.65 30.55 6.39
N TRP A 426 12.40 31.02 6.59
CA TRP A 426 11.95 31.61 7.85
C TRP A 426 11.32 30.58 8.81
N ALA A 427 10.78 29.49 8.27
CA ALA A 427 10.26 28.37 9.06
C ALA A 427 11.36 27.46 9.63
N THR A 428 12.62 27.63 9.18
CA THR A 428 13.76 26.94 9.80
C THR A 428 14.09 27.66 11.11
N PRO A 429 13.93 27.02 12.30
CA PRO A 429 14.33 27.65 13.55
C PRO A 429 15.82 27.99 13.43
N ALA A 430 16.16 29.27 13.63
CA ALA A 430 17.54 29.72 13.66
C ALA A 430 18.30 28.80 14.61
N ALA A 431 19.27 28.04 14.08
CA ALA A 431 20.09 27.15 14.88
C ALA A 431 20.60 27.95 16.09
N SER A 432 20.16 27.56 17.29
CA SER A 432 20.62 28.17 18.52
C SER A 432 22.14 28.18 18.49
N PRO A 433 22.80 29.34 18.68
CA PRO A 433 24.25 29.37 18.68
C PRO A 433 24.76 28.33 19.68
N PRO A 434 25.78 27.53 19.32
CA PRO A 434 26.28 26.49 20.21
C PRO A 434 26.58 27.13 21.57
N PRO A 435 26.21 26.47 22.69
CA PRO A 435 26.46 27.01 24.01
C PRO A 435 27.95 27.34 24.10
N LEU A 436 28.25 28.59 24.44
CA LEU A 436 29.61 29.06 24.68
C LEU A 436 30.23 28.14 25.73
N VAL A 437 31.10 27.23 25.29
CA VAL A 437 31.88 26.38 26.18
C VAL A 437 32.72 27.33 27.02
N PRO A 438 32.56 27.35 28.36
CA PRO A 438 33.38 28.20 29.21
C PRO A 438 34.82 27.73 29.06
N SER A 439 35.67 28.62 28.54
CA SER A 439 37.10 28.42 28.42
C SER A 439 37.66 27.98 29.77
N SER A 440 38.07 26.72 29.86
CA SER A 440 38.81 26.20 30.99
C SER A 440 40.10 27.01 31.13
N GLN A 441 40.14 27.86 32.15
CA GLN A 441 41.41 28.33 32.69
C GLN A 441 42.16 27.10 33.20
N SER A 442 43.32 26.84 32.61
CA SER A 442 44.33 25.90 33.11
C SER A 442 45.55 26.72 33.55
N PRO A 443 46.37 26.17 34.47
CA PRO A 443 46.95 26.87 35.62
C PRO A 443 48.06 27.88 35.34
#